data_AF-A0A2A2Y9C7-F1
#
_entry.id   AF-A0A2A2Y9C7-F1
#
_cell.length_a   1.000
_cell.length_b   1.000
_cell.length_c   1.000
_cell.angle_alpha   90.00
_cell.angle_beta   90.00
_cell.angle_gamma   90.00
#
_symmetry.space_group_name_H-M   'P 1'
#
loop_
_entity.id
_entity.type
_entity.pdbx_description
1 polymer ?
#
loop_
_entity_poly.entity_id
_entity_poly.type
_entity_poly.pdbx_seq_one_letter_code
_entity_poly.pdbx_strand_id
1 'polypeptide(L)'
;MALDAWTIQALKDLSEKWNISKAEVIRRAIRQLKEKADTEEQTLSPLEALEWLQEGGGLVAEEAEAYRTEMLANREARRPWWES
;
A
#
# COMPACT_ATOMS: atom_id res chain seq x y z
N MET A 1 -11.52 -28.21 12.46
CA MET A 1 -10.07 -27.98 12.27
C MET A 1 -9.57 -27.20 13.48
N ALA A 2 -8.56 -27.72 14.18
CA ALA A 2 -7.96 -27.04 15.33
C ALA A 2 -6.63 -26.41 14.90
N LEU A 3 -6.30 -25.24 15.43
CA LEU A 3 -5.00 -24.61 15.24
C LEU A 3 -3.92 -25.49 15.90
N ASP A 4 -2.74 -25.56 15.30
CA ASP A 4 -1.61 -26.28 15.89
C ASP A 4 -1.09 -25.56 17.16
N ALA A 5 -0.31 -26.30 17.96
CA ALA A 5 0.18 -25.81 19.25
C ALA A 5 1.07 -24.56 19.11
N TRP A 6 1.85 -24.46 18.03
CA TRP A 6 2.68 -23.30 17.78
C TRP A 6 1.83 -22.07 17.47
N THR A 7 0.81 -22.22 16.62
CA THR A 7 -0.12 -21.12 16.30
C THR A 7 -0.85 -20.62 17.54
N ILE A 8 -1.27 -21.50 18.44
CA ILE A 8 -1.92 -21.11 19.70
C ILE A 8 -0.95 -20.30 20.59
N GLN A 9 0.31 -20.72 20.67
CA GLN A 9 1.33 -20.01 21.44
C GLN A 9 1.63 -18.62 20.82
N ALA A 10 1.81 -18.55 19.50
CA ALA A 10 2.03 -17.29 18.79
C ALA A 10 0.85 -16.31 19.00
N LEU A 11 -0.39 -16.79 18.95
CA LEU A 11 -1.58 -15.97 19.23
C LEU A 11 -1.57 -15.44 20.66
N LYS A 12 -1.15 -16.26 21.63
CA LYS A 12 -1.02 -15.84 23.04
C LYS A 12 0.03 -14.73 23.17
N ASP A 13 1.23 -14.96 22.68
CA ASP A 13 2.35 -14.02 22.79
C ASP A 13 2.02 -12.67 22.15
N LEU A 14 1.40 -12.67 20.97
CA LEU A 14 0.97 -11.45 20.29
C LEU A 14 -0.16 -10.74 21.02
N SER A 15 -1.13 -11.49 21.56
CA SER A 15 -2.24 -10.92 22.32
C SER A 15 -1.77 -10.21 23.59
N GLU A 16 -0.79 -10.78 24.28
CA GLU A 16 -0.17 -10.21 25.48
C GLU A 16 0.69 -8.99 25.12
N LYS A 17 1.56 -9.12 24.10
CA LYS A 17 2.45 -8.05 23.65
C LYS A 17 1.71 -6.79 23.22
N TRP A 18 0.57 -6.95 22.55
CA TRP A 18 -0.22 -5.82 22.04
C TRP A 18 -1.38 -5.43 22.96
N ASN A 19 -1.60 -6.15 24.06
CA ASN A 19 -2.71 -5.97 24.98
C ASN A 19 -4.09 -5.98 24.28
N ILE A 20 -4.33 -6.99 23.44
CA ILE A 20 -5.58 -7.18 22.68
C ILE A 20 -6.06 -8.63 22.77
N SER A 21 -7.30 -8.90 22.33
CA SER A 21 -7.80 -10.28 22.30
C SER A 21 -7.13 -11.13 21.20
N LYS A 22 -7.04 -12.45 21.40
CA LYS A 22 -6.58 -13.40 20.37
C LYS A 22 -7.41 -13.30 19.08
N ALA A 23 -8.71 -13.04 19.19
CA ALA A 23 -9.59 -12.83 18.05
C ALA A 23 -9.20 -11.60 17.23
N GLU A 24 -8.74 -10.53 17.89
CA GLU A 24 -8.24 -9.33 17.20
C GLU A 24 -6.91 -9.59 16.49
N VAL A 25 -6.01 -10.38 17.09
CA VAL A 25 -4.78 -10.84 16.43
C VAL A 25 -5.13 -11.58 15.13
N ILE A 26 -6.10 -12.51 15.18
CA ILE A 26 -6.57 -13.25 14.00
C ILE A 26 -7.14 -12.30 12.94
N ARG A 27 -8.00 -11.34 13.34
CA ARG A 27 -8.58 -10.37 12.41
C ARG A 27 -7.52 -9.55 11.69
N ARG A 28 -6.49 -9.08 12.40
CA ARG A 28 -5.38 -8.33 11.81
C ARG A 28 -4.56 -9.18 10.86
N ALA A 29 -4.23 -10.42 11.24
CA ALA A 29 -3.49 -11.34 10.40
C ALA A 29 -4.25 -11.65 9.10
N ILE A 30 -5.55 -11.95 9.18
CA ILE A 30 -6.40 -12.19 8.00
C ILE A 30 -6.47 -10.95 7.12
N ARG A 31 -6.67 -9.76 7.71
CA ARG A 31 -6.72 -8.51 6.93
C ARG A 31 -5.42 -8.28 6.19
N GLN A 32 -4.28 -8.39 6.86
CA GLN A 32 -2.96 -8.19 6.26
C GLN A 32 -2.70 -9.20 5.14
N LEU A 33 -3.07 -10.47 5.33
CA LEU A 33 -2.92 -11.50 4.30
C LEU A 33 -3.86 -11.25 3.11
N LYS A 34 -5.08 -10.77 3.34
CA LYS A 34 -6.03 -10.40 2.27
C LYS A 34 -5.53 -9.21 1.48
N GLU A 35 -5.11 -8.13 2.16
CA GLU A 35 -4.54 -6.95 1.52
C GLU A 35 -3.30 -7.31 0.70
N LYS A 36 -2.44 -8.18 1.25
CA LYS A 36 -1.26 -8.67 0.54
C LYS A 36 -1.64 -9.48 -0.71
N ALA A 37 -2.57 -10.43 -0.59
CA ALA A 37 -3.03 -11.23 -1.73
C ALA A 37 -3.65 -10.35 -2.82
N ASP A 38 -4.48 -9.38 -2.43
CA ASP A 38 -5.12 -8.44 -3.37
C ASP A 38 -4.11 -7.53 -4.05
N THR A 39 -3.01 -7.18 -3.36
CA THR A 39 -1.92 -6.37 -3.92
C THR A 39 -1.02 -7.20 -4.83
N GLU A 40 -0.66 -8.42 -4.43
CA GLU A 40 0.14 -9.35 -5.24
C GLU A 40 -0.57 -9.73 -6.54
N GLU A 41 -1.90 -9.78 -6.57
CA GLU A 41 -2.69 -9.98 -7.78
C GLU A 41 -2.69 -8.75 -8.72
N GLN A 42 -2.39 -7.56 -8.19
CA GLN A 42 -2.43 -6.29 -8.92
C GLN A 42 -1.06 -5.67 -9.20
N THR A 43 0.03 -6.26 -8.71
CA THR A 43 1.39 -5.73 -8.91
C THR A 43 2.17 -6.58 -9.89
N LEU A 44 2.70 -5.92 -10.92
CA LEU A 44 3.71 -6.51 -11.80
C LEU A 44 4.87 -7.01 -10.95
N SER A 45 5.39 -8.20 -11.26
CA SER A 45 6.66 -8.63 -10.67
C SER A 45 7.75 -7.62 -11.01
N PRO A 46 8.85 -7.56 -10.23
CA PRO A 46 9.93 -6.60 -10.50
C PRO A 46 10.50 -6.65 -11.92
N LEU A 47 10.51 -7.84 -12.54
CA LEU A 47 10.94 -7.99 -13.93
C LEU A 47 9.89 -7.45 -14.90
N GLU A 48 8.62 -7.82 -14.73
CA GLU A 48 7.52 -7.32 -15.56
C GLU A 48 7.35 -5.80 -15.45
N ALA A 49 7.63 -5.22 -14.28
CA ALA A 49 7.63 -3.77 -14.08
C ALA A 49 8.75 -3.07 -14.87
N LEU A 50 9.93 -3.71 -15.00
CA LEU A 50 11.04 -3.20 -15.80
C LEU A 50 10.77 -3.35 -17.29
N GLU A 51 10.19 -4.47 -17.72
CA GLU A 51 9.73 -4.67 -19.10
C GLU A 51 8.67 -3.64 -19.48
N TRP A 52 7.66 -3.45 -18.63
CA TRP A 52 6.63 -2.42 -18.81
C TRP A 52 7.23 -1.02 -18.97
N LEU A 53 8.21 -0.65 -18.13
CA LEU A 53 8.89 0.64 -18.24
C LEU A 53 9.69 0.75 -19.55
N GLN A 54 10.35 -0.33 -19.99
CA GLN A 54 11.11 -0.36 -21.24
C GLN A 54 10.21 -0.25 -22.48
N GLU A 55 9.00 -0.79 -22.43
CA GLU A 55 7.99 -0.70 -23.49
C GLU A 55 7.31 0.68 -23.59
N GLY A 56 7.76 1.65 -22.79
CA GLY A 56 7.20 3.00 -22.76
C GLY A 56 6.09 3.17 -21.72
N GLY A 57 6.00 2.26 -20.75
CA GLY A 57 5.18 2.44 -19.56
C GLY A 57 5.61 3.65 -18.74
N GLY A 58 4.64 4.31 -18.11
CA GLY A 58 4.85 5.54 -17.36
C GLY A 58 4.40 6.76 -18.14
N LEU A 59 4.94 7.93 -17.77
CA LEU A 59 4.55 9.21 -18.33
C LEU A 59 5.74 9.77 -19.13
N VAL A 60 5.52 10.16 -20.38
CA VAL A 60 6.60 10.69 -21.23
C VAL A 60 7.06 12.04 -20.66
N ALA A 61 8.34 12.39 -20.84
CA ALA A 61 8.93 13.60 -20.25
C ALA A 61 8.12 14.88 -20.54
N GLU A 62 7.57 15.00 -21.75
CA GLU A 62 6.73 16.11 -22.19
C GLU A 62 5.39 16.16 -21.44
N GLU A 63 4.72 15.01 -21.32
CA GLU A 63 3.48 14.87 -20.54
C GLU A 63 3.75 15.16 -19.05
N ALA A 64 4.93 14.79 -18.56
CA ALA A 64 5.31 14.96 -17.17
C ALA A 64 5.56 16.44 -16.84
N GLU A 65 6.15 17.20 -17.78
CA GLU A 65 6.26 18.65 -17.66
C GLU A 65 4.90 19.35 -17.73
N ALA A 66 4.02 18.91 -18.63
CA ALA A 66 2.67 19.44 -18.72
C ALA A 66 1.90 19.22 -17.40
N TYR A 67 1.96 18.00 -16.85
CA TYR A 67 1.34 17.67 -15.57
C TYR A 67 1.92 18.48 -14.41
N ARG A 68 3.26 18.66 -14.35
CA ARG A 68 3.90 19.49 -13.32
C ARG A 68 3.41 20.93 -13.37
N THR A 69 3.34 21.48 -14.58
CA THR A 69 2.90 22.86 -14.82
C THR A 69 1.44 23.03 -14.38
N GLU A 70 0.57 22.09 -14.75
CA GLU A 70 -0.85 22.09 -14.34
C GLU A 70 -1.00 21.99 -12.82
N MET A 71 -0.26 21.11 -12.16
CA MET A 71 -0.30 20.94 -10.71
C MET A 71 0.15 22.20 -9.96
N LEU A 72 1.20 22.87 -10.44
CA LEU A 72 1.66 24.14 -9.87
C LEU A 72 0.61 25.23 -10.04
N ALA A 73 0.00 25.36 -11.23
CA ALA A 73 -1.07 26.30 -11.48
C ALA A 73 -2.30 26.04 -10.59
N ASN A 74 -2.69 24.77 -10.42
CA ASN A 74 -3.78 24.37 -9.54
C ASN A 74 -3.48 24.67 -8.06
N ARG A 75 -2.24 24.45 -7.62
CA ARG A 75 -1.82 24.77 -6.25
C ARG A 75 -1.85 26.27 -5.99
N GLU A 76 -1.38 27.06 -6.94
CA GLU A 76 -1.40 28.53 -6.88
C GLU A 76 -2.83 29.07 -6.89
N ALA A 77 -3.70 28.53 -7.74
CA ALA A 77 -5.11 28.93 -7.80
C ALA A 77 -5.89 28.58 -6.53
N ARG A 78 -5.44 27.55 -5.79
CA ARG A 78 -6.01 27.16 -4.49
C ARG A 78 -5.31 27.82 -3.31
N ARG A 79 -4.30 28.67 -3.55
CA ARG A 79 -3.60 29.36 -2.47
C ARG A 79 -4.57 30.28 -1.74
N PRO A 80 -4.70 30.15 -0.41
CA PRO A 80 -5.54 31.05 0.35
C PRO A 80 -5.04 32.50 0.31
N TRP A 81 -5.97 33.45 0.41
CA TRP A 81 -5.69 34.88 0.30
C TRP A 81 -4.77 35.44 1.40
N TRP A 82 -4.54 34.69 2.49
CA TRP A 82 -3.62 35.08 3.57
C TRP A 82 -2.17 34.58 3.37
N GLU A 83 -1.91 33.81 2.30
CA GLU A 83 -0.57 33.33 1.92
C GLU A 83 -0.01 34.04 0.68
N SER A 84 -0.68 35.09 0.18
CA SER A 84 -0.28 35.86 -1.02
C SER A 84 0.46 37.14 -0.67
#